data_AF-A0A3G5T5W5-F1
#
_entry.id   AF-A0A3G5T5W5-F1
#
_cell.length_a   1.000
_cell.length_b   1.000
_cell.length_c   1.000
_cell.angle_alpha   90.00
_cell.angle_beta   90.00
_cell.angle_gamma   90.00
#
_symmetry.space_group_name_H-M   'P 1'
#
loop_
_entity.id
_entity.type
_entity.pdbx_description
1 polymer ?
#
loop_
_entity_poly.entity_id
_entity_poly.type
_entity_poly.pdbx_seq_one_letter_code
_entity_poly.pdbx_strand_id
1 'polypeptide(L)'
;MCTVRGHSKEAAMSNKKAEARERVKAMREEQARKERARERMMRFGIAGAVLVAVAIIAVAVISTRGDDGDSTASGNSAVPTAATGEYDGIMLGNEDAPVTVEYWMDFLCPACQSFEQNSGPVLKQFIESGDVQLIAHPITFTGGVYSARASNAFACAAEEGMGSEFKTAAYSGDSLPQWTDNQLADFGADLGIEGEYEECVDDGTYSDWATSMTDKAREAGIEGTPTVIINGEVLQEWQSPQALQSAIEAELDGGDGGSGDGEEAGDEGAEDDGADEPGNEEDGDAGADDD
;
A
#
# COMPACT_ATOMS: atom_id res chain seq x y z
N MET A 1 -77.66 -45.30 -65.19
CA MET A 1 -76.45 -46.08 -64.84
C MET A 1 -75.23 -45.16 -64.84
N CYS A 2 -74.30 -45.41 -63.92
CA CYS A 2 -72.91 -44.91 -63.82
C CYS A 2 -72.64 -43.54 -63.17
N THR A 3 -72.66 -43.57 -61.83
CA THR A 3 -71.72 -42.85 -60.94
C THR A 3 -70.32 -43.46 -61.01
N VAL A 4 -69.29 -42.78 -61.55
CA VAL A 4 -67.85 -42.89 -61.15
C VAL A 4 -67.04 -41.77 -61.84
N ARG A 5 -66.86 -40.59 -61.22
CA ARG A 5 -65.79 -39.65 -61.64
C ARG A 5 -65.20 -38.78 -60.51
N GLY A 6 -65.57 -39.04 -59.25
CA GLY A 6 -65.10 -38.28 -58.07
C GLY A 6 -63.80 -38.78 -57.44
N HIS A 7 -63.60 -40.10 -57.31
CA HIS A 7 -62.51 -40.66 -56.49
C HIS A 7 -61.09 -40.53 -57.06
N SER A 8 -60.92 -40.26 -58.36
CA SER A 8 -59.58 -40.24 -58.98
C SER A 8 -58.79 -38.95 -58.73
N LYS A 9 -59.46 -37.81 -58.50
CA LYS A 9 -58.79 -36.51 -58.32
C LYS A 9 -58.27 -36.30 -56.89
N GLU A 10 -58.96 -36.83 -55.88
CA GLU A 10 -58.53 -36.72 -54.47
C GLU A 10 -57.29 -37.59 -54.17
N ALA A 11 -57.23 -38.82 -54.73
CA ALA A 11 -56.06 -39.68 -54.61
C ALA A 11 -54.81 -39.07 -55.26
N ALA A 12 -54.97 -38.40 -56.41
CA ALA A 12 -53.87 -37.74 -57.12
C ALA A 12 -53.35 -36.48 -56.39
N MET A 13 -54.21 -35.71 -55.71
CA MET A 13 -53.78 -34.57 -54.88
C MET A 13 -53.13 -35.00 -53.57
N SER A 14 -53.61 -36.09 -52.95
CA SER A 14 -53.03 -36.64 -51.71
C SER A 14 -51.58 -37.10 -51.93
N ASN A 15 -51.31 -37.76 -53.06
CA ASN A 15 -49.97 -38.25 -53.39
C ASN A 15 -48.97 -37.10 -53.65
N LYS A 16 -49.37 -36.06 -54.41
CA LYS A 16 -48.54 -34.86 -54.63
C LYS A 16 -48.24 -34.07 -53.35
N LYS A 17 -49.19 -34.03 -52.41
CA LYS A 17 -49.02 -33.35 -51.11
C LYS A 17 -48.10 -34.15 -50.17
N ALA A 18 -48.09 -35.47 -50.26
CA ALA A 18 -47.17 -36.33 -49.53
C ALA A 18 -45.72 -36.16 -50.04
N GLU A 19 -45.52 -36.21 -51.36
CA GLU A 19 -44.20 -36.00 -51.98
C GLU A 19 -43.60 -34.61 -51.67
N ALA A 20 -44.43 -33.56 -51.67
CA ALA A 20 -43.98 -32.21 -51.32
C ALA A 20 -43.54 -32.10 -49.85
N ARG A 21 -44.19 -32.82 -48.93
CA ARG A 21 -43.85 -32.82 -47.50
C ARG A 21 -42.57 -33.58 -47.21
N GLU A 22 -42.31 -34.68 -47.93
CA GLU A 22 -41.04 -35.41 -47.80
C GLU A 22 -39.85 -34.59 -48.32
N ARG A 23 -40.01 -33.92 -49.47
CA ARG A 23 -38.95 -33.04 -50.02
C ARG A 23 -38.60 -31.88 -49.08
N VAL A 24 -39.60 -31.30 -48.41
CA VAL A 24 -39.37 -30.23 -47.43
C VAL A 24 -38.69 -30.75 -46.15
N LYS A 25 -38.99 -31.98 -45.70
CA LYS A 25 -38.29 -32.59 -44.57
C LYS A 25 -36.83 -32.92 -44.90
N ALA A 26 -36.57 -33.49 -46.06
CA ALA A 26 -35.21 -33.80 -46.52
C ALA A 26 -34.34 -32.53 -46.65
N MET A 27 -34.89 -31.43 -47.17
CA MET A 27 -34.14 -30.15 -47.23
C MET A 27 -33.87 -29.55 -45.85
N ARG A 28 -34.80 -29.67 -44.90
CA ARG A 28 -34.61 -29.17 -43.52
C ARG A 28 -33.55 -29.97 -42.76
N GLU A 29 -33.47 -31.28 -42.99
CA GLU A 29 -32.44 -32.14 -42.38
C GLU A 29 -31.03 -31.84 -42.93
N GLU A 30 -30.92 -31.57 -44.24
CA GLU A 30 -29.64 -31.18 -44.85
C GLU A 30 -29.18 -29.79 -44.37
N GLN A 31 -30.12 -28.83 -44.27
CA GLN A 31 -29.84 -27.49 -43.74
C GLN A 31 -29.43 -27.54 -42.26
N ALA A 32 -30.13 -28.31 -41.41
CA ALA A 32 -29.79 -28.47 -40.00
C ALA A 32 -28.42 -29.14 -39.78
N ARG A 33 -28.02 -30.07 -40.67
CA ARG A 33 -26.68 -30.69 -40.63
C ARG A 33 -25.58 -29.68 -40.98
N LYS A 34 -25.81 -28.81 -41.97
CA LYS A 34 -24.88 -27.75 -42.36
C LYS A 34 -24.75 -26.68 -41.27
N GLU A 35 -25.85 -26.29 -40.62
CA GLU A 35 -25.81 -25.33 -39.52
C GLU A 35 -25.09 -25.89 -38.28
N ARG A 36 -25.37 -27.14 -37.87
CA ARG A 36 -24.65 -27.79 -36.75
C ARG A 36 -23.16 -27.98 -37.03
N ALA A 37 -22.79 -28.24 -38.29
CA ALA A 37 -21.39 -28.32 -38.71
C ALA A 37 -20.71 -26.94 -38.68
N ARG A 38 -21.40 -25.89 -39.14
CA ARG A 38 -20.91 -24.51 -39.13
C ARG A 38 -20.80 -23.94 -37.71
N GLU A 39 -21.72 -24.30 -36.83
CA GLU A 39 -21.68 -23.90 -35.41
C GLU A 39 -20.53 -24.56 -34.65
N ARG A 40 -20.30 -25.87 -34.82
CA ARG A 40 -19.08 -26.51 -34.29
C ARG A 40 -17.82 -25.89 -34.89
N MET A 41 -17.79 -25.67 -36.20
CA MET A 41 -16.62 -25.11 -36.88
C MET A 41 -16.33 -23.67 -36.43
N MET A 42 -17.35 -22.83 -36.19
CA MET A 42 -17.18 -21.50 -35.60
C MET A 42 -16.74 -21.56 -34.13
N ARG A 43 -17.31 -22.44 -33.30
CA ARG A 43 -16.90 -22.57 -31.89
C ARG A 43 -15.45 -23.03 -31.76
N PHE A 44 -15.02 -24.01 -32.56
CA PHE A 44 -13.62 -24.44 -32.59
C PHE A 44 -12.70 -23.41 -33.27
N GLY A 45 -13.19 -22.67 -34.26
CA GLY A 45 -12.44 -21.58 -34.90
C GLY A 45 -12.20 -20.39 -33.97
N ILE A 46 -13.19 -19.99 -33.18
CA ILE A 46 -13.07 -18.91 -32.19
C ILE A 46 -12.14 -19.34 -31.05
N ALA A 47 -12.30 -20.55 -30.51
CA ALA A 47 -11.40 -21.07 -29.47
C ALA A 47 -9.94 -21.18 -29.96
N GLY A 48 -9.74 -21.61 -31.21
CA GLY A 48 -8.41 -21.63 -31.84
C GLY A 48 -7.81 -20.23 -32.04
N ALA A 49 -8.62 -19.26 -32.48
CA ALA A 49 -8.17 -17.88 -32.66
C ALA A 49 -7.81 -17.20 -31.33
N VAL A 50 -8.58 -17.44 -30.26
CA VAL A 50 -8.28 -16.93 -28.92
C VAL A 50 -6.99 -17.54 -28.38
N LEU A 51 -6.77 -18.85 -28.54
CA LEU A 51 -5.53 -19.50 -28.13
C LEU A 51 -4.30 -18.95 -28.88
N VAL A 52 -4.42 -18.72 -30.18
CA VAL A 52 -3.35 -18.10 -30.97
C VAL A 52 -3.10 -16.65 -30.54
N ALA A 53 -4.15 -15.87 -30.26
CA ALA A 53 -4.00 -14.50 -29.76
C ALA A 53 -3.32 -14.48 -28.38
N VAL A 54 -3.71 -15.36 -27.46
CA VAL A 54 -3.06 -15.50 -26.14
C VAL A 54 -1.61 -15.93 -26.28
N ALA A 55 -1.29 -16.86 -27.18
CA ALA A 55 0.08 -17.27 -27.45
C ALA A 55 0.92 -16.13 -28.06
N ILE A 56 0.36 -15.34 -28.97
CA ILE A 56 1.04 -14.16 -29.54
C ILE A 56 1.26 -13.10 -28.47
N ILE A 57 0.29 -12.85 -27.60
CA ILE A 57 0.43 -11.90 -26.47
C ILE A 57 1.47 -12.43 -25.47
N ALA A 58 1.48 -13.72 -25.15
CA ALA A 58 2.48 -14.31 -24.27
C ALA A 58 3.90 -14.20 -24.86
N VAL A 59 4.06 -14.49 -26.15
CA VAL A 59 5.34 -14.33 -26.86
C VAL A 59 5.73 -12.86 -26.94
N ALA A 60 4.79 -11.94 -27.21
CA ALA A 60 5.04 -10.51 -27.21
C ALA A 60 5.49 -10.02 -25.84
N VAL A 61 4.83 -10.45 -24.75
CA VAL A 61 5.20 -10.13 -23.36
C VAL A 61 6.55 -10.74 -22.96
N ILE A 62 6.94 -11.89 -23.51
CA ILE A 62 8.28 -12.47 -23.33
C ILE A 62 9.32 -11.71 -24.18
N SER A 63 8.94 -11.20 -25.36
CA SER A 63 9.86 -10.53 -26.30
C SER A 63 9.99 -9.02 -26.05
N THR A 64 9.04 -8.41 -25.32
CA THR A 64 9.11 -7.01 -24.83
C THR A 64 9.66 -6.92 -23.42
N ARG A 65 9.92 -8.05 -22.75
CA ARG A 65 10.95 -8.11 -21.70
C ARG A 65 12.26 -7.96 -22.44
N GLY A 66 12.71 -6.72 -22.50
CA GLY A 66 14.02 -6.38 -23.02
C GLY A 66 15.08 -7.25 -22.37
N ASP A 67 16.06 -7.57 -23.18
CA ASP A 67 17.38 -8.08 -22.82
C ASP A 67 18.02 -7.08 -21.84
N ASP A 68 17.64 -7.15 -20.56
CA ASP A 68 18.41 -6.54 -19.48
C ASP A 68 19.64 -7.43 -19.31
N GLY A 69 20.79 -6.81 -19.53
CA GLY A 69 22.08 -7.46 -19.53
C GLY A 69 22.25 -8.36 -18.32
N ASP A 70 22.73 -9.55 -18.60
CA ASP A 70 23.43 -10.47 -17.73
C ASP A 70 24.45 -9.73 -16.84
N SER A 71 23.98 -9.17 -15.74
CA SER A 71 24.70 -9.18 -14.49
C SER A 71 24.19 -10.42 -13.77
N THR A 72 25.02 -11.44 -13.71
CA THR A 72 24.86 -12.56 -12.79
C THR A 72 24.82 -12.02 -11.36
N ALA A 73 23.67 -11.55 -10.90
CA ALA A 73 23.40 -11.37 -9.49
C ALA A 73 23.46 -12.76 -8.86
N SER A 74 24.52 -12.96 -8.08
CA SER A 74 24.69 -14.10 -7.20
C SER A 74 23.38 -14.33 -6.45
N GLY A 75 22.85 -15.55 -6.51
CA GLY A 75 21.59 -15.96 -5.88
C GLY A 75 21.66 -15.97 -4.36
N ASN A 76 21.79 -14.77 -3.78
CA ASN A 76 21.62 -14.49 -2.37
C ASN A 76 20.60 -13.35 -2.33
N SER A 77 19.32 -13.66 -2.18
CA SER A 77 18.31 -12.65 -1.85
C SER A 77 18.62 -12.16 -0.44
N ALA A 78 19.52 -11.18 -0.35
CA ALA A 78 19.93 -10.60 0.90
C ALA A 78 18.76 -9.80 1.45
N VAL A 79 18.48 -10.02 2.73
CA VAL A 79 17.57 -9.17 3.51
C VAL A 79 18.48 -8.31 4.40
N PRO A 80 18.25 -6.99 4.48
CA PRO A 80 19.03 -6.11 5.35
C PRO A 80 19.02 -6.61 6.79
N THR A 81 20.13 -6.50 7.51
CA THR A 81 20.18 -6.84 8.94
C THR A 81 19.32 -5.90 9.78
N ALA A 82 19.13 -4.66 9.31
CA ALA A 82 18.20 -3.70 9.90
C ALA A 82 16.71 -4.04 9.64
N ALA A 83 16.39 -5.04 8.82
CA ALA A 83 15.01 -5.44 8.57
C ALA A 83 14.41 -6.24 9.74
N THR A 84 13.18 -5.89 10.13
CA THR A 84 12.46 -6.48 11.26
C THR A 84 10.95 -6.57 10.99
N GLY A 85 10.22 -7.16 11.94
CA GLY A 85 8.77 -7.31 11.89
C GLY A 85 8.31 -8.39 10.92
N GLU A 86 6.99 -8.57 10.82
CA GLU A 86 6.37 -9.60 9.95
C GLU A 86 6.66 -9.36 8.45
N TYR A 87 6.89 -8.11 8.07
CA TYR A 87 7.00 -7.68 6.68
C TYR A 87 8.40 -7.14 6.32
N ASP A 88 9.44 -7.48 7.08
CA ASP A 88 10.85 -7.11 6.87
C ASP A 88 11.07 -5.61 6.58
N GLY A 89 10.44 -4.73 7.37
CA GLY A 89 10.67 -3.28 7.29
C GLY A 89 11.95 -2.87 8.00
N ILE A 90 12.58 -1.79 7.57
CA ILE A 90 13.83 -1.29 8.16
C ILE A 90 13.53 -0.60 9.49
N MET A 91 14.12 -1.11 10.57
CA MET A 91 14.07 -0.51 11.89
C MET A 91 15.01 0.68 12.00
N LEU A 92 14.49 1.80 12.49
CA LEU A 92 15.23 3.02 12.77
C LEU A 92 14.93 3.49 14.21
N GLY A 93 15.95 3.91 14.93
CA GLY A 93 15.82 4.38 16.32
C GLY A 93 16.13 3.32 17.36
N ASN A 94 15.55 3.50 18.55
CA ASN A 94 15.74 2.59 19.68
C ASN A 94 14.84 1.35 19.53
N GLU A 95 15.40 0.14 19.62
CA GLU A 95 14.64 -1.10 19.51
C GLU A 95 13.69 -1.35 20.71
N ASP A 96 14.01 -0.75 21.86
CA ASP A 96 13.25 -0.88 23.10
C ASP A 96 12.23 0.27 23.29
N ALA A 97 11.99 1.07 22.26
CA ALA A 97 11.06 2.20 22.37
C ALA A 97 9.61 1.71 22.65
N PRO A 98 8.86 2.39 23.51
CA PRO A 98 7.51 1.98 23.91
C PRO A 98 6.46 2.12 22.79
N VAL A 99 6.71 2.97 21.78
CA VAL A 99 5.81 3.17 20.64
C VAL A 99 6.46 2.66 19.36
N THR A 100 5.77 1.76 18.67
CA THR A 100 6.16 1.33 17.32
C THR A 100 5.35 2.10 16.30
N VAL A 101 6.05 2.77 15.38
CA VAL A 101 5.45 3.41 14.21
C VAL A 101 5.85 2.63 12.97
N GLU A 102 4.89 1.99 12.30
CA GLU A 102 5.12 1.44 10.95
C GLU A 102 4.81 2.49 9.90
N TYR A 103 5.73 2.70 8.98
CA TYR A 103 5.60 3.68 7.91
C TYR A 103 5.79 3.04 6.54
N TRP A 104 4.66 2.85 5.85
CA TRP A 104 4.61 2.35 4.49
C TRP A 104 4.70 3.50 3.50
N MET A 105 5.77 3.51 2.71
CA MET A 105 6.18 4.66 1.91
C MET A 105 6.73 4.26 0.56
N ASP A 106 6.69 5.17 -0.41
CA ASP A 106 7.38 5.04 -1.70
C ASP A 106 8.19 6.32 -1.96
N PHE A 107 9.48 6.19 -2.25
CA PHE A 107 10.41 7.31 -2.47
C PHE A 107 10.02 8.24 -3.63
N LEU A 108 9.14 7.80 -4.53
CA LEU A 108 8.58 8.61 -5.61
C LEU A 108 7.12 9.03 -5.39
N CYS A 109 6.55 8.81 -4.19
CA CYS A 109 5.21 9.24 -3.86
C CYS A 109 5.19 10.70 -3.35
N PRO A 110 4.48 11.63 -4.03
CA PRO A 110 4.36 13.02 -3.58
C PRO A 110 3.67 13.19 -2.22
N ALA A 111 2.75 12.27 -1.88
CA ALA A 111 2.08 12.30 -0.58
C ALA A 111 3.05 11.90 0.56
N CYS A 112 3.95 10.93 0.33
CA CYS A 112 5.03 10.59 1.26
C CYS A 112 6.00 11.75 1.44
N GLN A 113 6.35 12.45 0.37
CA GLN A 113 7.15 13.67 0.44
C GLN A 113 6.49 14.73 1.31
N SER A 114 5.19 14.99 1.10
CA SER A 114 4.45 15.93 1.93
C SER A 114 4.39 15.51 3.40
N PHE A 115 4.25 14.21 3.68
CA PHE A 115 4.29 13.68 5.04
C PHE A 115 5.66 13.91 5.69
N GLU A 116 6.75 13.56 5.01
CA GLU A 116 8.11 13.72 5.54
C GLU A 116 8.49 15.19 5.74
N GLN A 117 8.05 16.10 4.86
CA GLN A 117 8.32 17.53 5.02
C GLN A 117 7.52 18.17 6.18
N ASN A 118 6.29 17.72 6.41
CA ASN A 118 5.42 18.31 7.44
C ASN A 118 5.59 17.62 8.80
N SER A 119 5.51 16.29 8.82
CA SER A 119 5.44 15.45 10.01
C SER A 119 6.77 14.74 10.32
N GLY A 120 7.68 14.63 9.35
CA GLY A 120 9.00 14.04 9.55
C GLY A 120 9.82 14.69 10.69
N PRO A 121 9.84 16.03 10.85
CA PRO A 121 10.52 16.66 11.98
C PRO A 121 9.94 16.30 13.36
N VAL A 122 8.63 16.06 13.45
CA VAL A 122 7.98 15.61 14.69
C VAL A 122 8.36 14.16 14.97
N LEU A 123 8.21 13.28 13.97
CA LEU A 123 8.59 11.88 14.08
C LEU A 123 10.05 11.70 14.47
N LYS A 124 10.94 12.50 13.85
CA LYS A 124 12.38 12.50 14.15
C LYS A 124 12.67 12.82 15.61
N GLN A 125 11.98 13.80 16.21
CA GLN A 125 12.17 14.14 17.63
C GLN A 125 11.84 12.95 18.55
N PHE A 126 10.74 12.24 18.28
CA PHE A 126 10.38 11.06 19.07
C PHE A 126 11.35 9.90 18.87
N ILE A 127 11.85 9.68 17.65
CA ILE A 127 12.90 8.69 17.39
C ILE A 127 14.19 9.03 18.16
N GLU A 128 14.64 10.29 18.10
CA GLU A 128 15.87 10.75 18.77
C GLU A 128 15.75 10.72 20.30
N SER A 129 14.55 10.95 20.84
CA SER A 129 14.29 10.84 22.28
C SER A 129 14.25 9.39 22.79
N GLY A 130 14.11 8.41 21.88
CA GLY A 130 13.97 6.99 22.22
C GLY A 130 12.53 6.55 22.51
N ASP A 131 11.55 7.44 22.32
CA ASP A 131 10.12 7.18 22.55
C ASP A 131 9.49 6.38 21.40
N VAL A 132 10.03 6.50 20.18
CA VAL A 132 9.53 5.80 18.99
C VAL A 132 10.59 4.94 18.33
N GLN A 133 10.21 3.69 18.04
CA GLN A 133 10.86 2.82 17.07
C GLN A 133 10.11 2.95 15.74
N LEU A 134 10.79 3.39 14.70
CA LEU A 134 10.21 3.48 13.36
C LEU A 134 10.55 2.22 12.57
N ILE A 135 9.54 1.54 12.03
CA ILE A 135 9.71 0.46 11.05
C ILE A 135 9.29 1.00 9.69
N ALA A 136 10.26 1.30 8.83
CA ALA A 136 10.02 1.86 7.49
C ALA A 136 9.90 0.73 6.44
N HIS A 137 8.77 0.71 5.73
CA HIS A 137 8.50 -0.25 4.67
C HIS A 137 8.50 0.46 3.30
N PRO A 138 9.63 0.48 2.59
CA PRO A 138 9.71 1.11 1.29
C PRO A 138 9.10 0.20 0.21
N ILE A 139 8.11 0.71 -0.51
CA ILE A 139 7.36 0.00 -1.56
C ILE A 139 7.49 0.73 -2.90
N THR A 140 6.94 0.12 -3.96
CA THR A 140 7.18 0.55 -5.35
C THR A 140 5.91 0.83 -6.16
N PHE A 141 4.80 1.21 -5.50
CA PHE A 141 3.51 1.50 -6.16
C PHE A 141 3.55 2.63 -7.20
N THR A 142 4.41 3.65 -7.00
CA THR A 142 4.43 4.88 -7.80
C THR A 142 5.59 4.89 -8.80
N GLY A 143 6.82 4.60 -8.35
CA GLY A 143 8.03 4.78 -9.16
C GLY A 143 8.65 3.51 -9.73
N GLY A 144 8.08 2.34 -9.47
CA GLY A 144 8.53 1.06 -10.03
C GLY A 144 10.03 0.82 -9.79
N VAL A 145 10.81 0.65 -10.87
CA VAL A 145 12.25 0.41 -10.78
C VAL A 145 13.00 1.53 -10.05
N TYR A 146 12.58 2.79 -10.20
CA TYR A 146 13.26 3.91 -9.53
C TYR A 146 13.00 3.91 -8.02
N SER A 147 11.79 3.53 -7.60
CA SER A 147 11.48 3.32 -6.17
C SER A 147 12.27 2.14 -5.62
N ALA A 148 12.39 1.05 -6.39
CA ALA A 148 13.17 -0.12 -5.99
C ALA A 148 14.65 0.23 -5.77
N ARG A 149 15.26 1.00 -6.69
CA ARG A 149 16.64 1.50 -6.54
C ARG A 149 16.81 2.35 -5.30
N ALA A 150 15.93 3.33 -5.08
CA ALA A 150 15.97 4.17 -3.89
C ALA A 150 15.78 3.36 -2.60
N SER A 151 14.97 2.30 -2.65
CA SER A 151 14.77 1.37 -1.53
C SER A 151 16.01 0.53 -1.24
N ASN A 152 16.70 0.05 -2.28
CA ASN A 152 18.00 -0.62 -2.13
C ASN A 152 19.03 0.31 -1.47
N ALA A 153 19.16 1.54 -1.96
CA ALA A 153 20.07 2.53 -1.39
C ALA A 153 19.71 2.88 0.06
N PHE A 154 18.42 3.04 0.37
CA PHE A 154 17.96 3.23 1.74
C PHE A 154 18.34 2.08 2.66
N ALA A 155 18.21 0.82 2.21
CA ALA A 155 18.65 -0.33 2.97
C ALA A 155 20.18 -0.34 3.19
N CYS A 156 20.97 -0.05 2.15
CA CYS A 156 22.42 0.10 2.28
C CYS A 156 22.79 1.20 3.29
N ALA A 157 22.11 2.34 3.26
CA ALA A 157 22.32 3.42 4.23
C ALA A 157 21.96 2.99 5.65
N ALA A 158 20.90 2.18 5.82
CA ALA A 158 20.50 1.67 7.13
C ALA A 158 21.52 0.70 7.73
N GLU A 159 22.19 -0.13 6.92
CA GLU A 159 23.29 -0.99 7.39
C GLU A 159 24.47 -0.18 7.94
N GLU A 160 24.70 1.01 7.39
CA GLU A 160 25.72 1.96 7.86
C GLU A 160 25.20 2.90 8.97
N GLY A 161 23.99 2.65 9.50
CA GLY A 161 23.38 3.44 10.58
C GLY A 161 22.86 4.82 10.16
N MET A 162 22.76 5.08 8.85
CA MET A 162 22.41 6.38 8.25
C MET A 162 21.03 6.37 7.53
N GLY A 163 20.19 5.37 7.83
CA GLY A 163 18.89 5.21 7.18
C GLY A 163 17.93 6.39 7.40
N SER A 164 17.89 6.94 8.61
CA SER A 164 17.05 8.10 8.94
C SER A 164 17.45 9.35 8.16
N GLU A 165 18.75 9.60 8.06
CA GLU A 165 19.38 10.70 7.34
C GLU A 165 19.11 10.57 5.84
N PHE A 166 19.35 9.38 5.28
CA PHE A 166 19.06 9.09 3.88
C PHE A 166 17.59 9.34 3.55
N LYS A 167 16.66 8.76 4.34
CA LYS A 167 15.22 8.90 4.13
C LYS A 167 14.81 10.38 4.16
N THR A 168 15.23 11.11 5.20
CA THR A 168 14.92 12.53 5.38
C THR A 168 15.44 13.35 4.19
N ALA A 169 16.70 13.13 3.81
CA ALA A 169 17.32 13.84 2.71
C ALA A 169 16.63 13.54 1.37
N ALA A 170 16.23 12.28 1.13
CA ALA A 170 15.59 11.86 -0.12
C ALA A 170 14.26 12.58 -0.37
N TYR A 171 13.53 12.97 0.68
CA TYR A 171 12.29 13.74 0.59
C TYR A 171 12.45 15.26 0.77
N SER A 172 13.66 15.75 1.05
CA SER A 172 13.89 17.16 1.39
C SER A 172 13.82 18.14 0.21
N GLY A 173 14.03 17.66 -1.03
CA GLY A 173 14.03 18.49 -2.23
C GLY A 173 12.63 18.87 -2.71
N ASP A 174 12.55 19.80 -3.67
CA ASP A 174 11.28 20.22 -4.31
C ASP A 174 10.72 19.19 -5.31
N SER A 175 11.49 18.14 -5.61
CA SER A 175 11.13 17.11 -6.60
C SER A 175 11.55 15.73 -6.11
N LEU A 176 10.88 14.70 -6.64
CA LEU A 176 11.24 13.29 -6.43
C LEU A 176 11.96 12.75 -7.67
N PRO A 177 13.30 12.78 -7.70
CA PRO A 177 14.08 12.34 -8.84
C PRO A 177 13.99 10.82 -9.05
N GLN A 178 13.98 10.42 -10.33
CA GLN A 178 14.10 9.03 -10.76
C GLN A 178 15.59 8.67 -10.86
N TRP A 179 16.22 8.40 -9.71
CA TRP A 179 17.67 8.16 -9.65
C TRP A 179 18.12 6.86 -10.31
N THR A 180 19.29 6.88 -10.93
CA THR A 180 20.08 5.68 -11.24
C THR A 180 20.87 5.23 -10.02
N ASP A 181 21.40 4.00 -10.04
CA ASP A 181 22.18 3.46 -8.93
C ASP A 181 23.42 4.33 -8.61
N ASN A 182 24.19 4.72 -9.64
CA ASN A 182 25.31 5.67 -9.46
C ASN A 182 24.90 7.01 -8.85
N GLN A 183 23.69 7.51 -9.14
CA GLN A 183 23.23 8.78 -8.56
C GLN A 183 22.85 8.62 -7.08
N LEU A 184 22.39 7.43 -6.69
CA LEU A 184 22.10 7.09 -5.29
C LEU A 184 23.39 6.85 -4.51
N ALA A 185 24.39 6.22 -5.13
CA ALA A 185 25.74 6.10 -4.59
C ALA A 185 26.34 7.50 -4.31
N ASP A 186 26.36 8.38 -5.31
CA ASP A 186 26.80 9.77 -5.17
C ASP A 186 26.00 10.51 -4.08
N PHE A 187 24.67 10.35 -4.08
CA PHE A 187 23.79 11.00 -3.11
C PHE A 187 24.10 10.59 -1.66
N GLY A 188 24.33 9.32 -1.39
CA GLY A 188 24.70 8.88 -0.04
C GLY A 188 26.12 9.31 0.37
N ALA A 189 27.06 9.32 -0.58
CA ALA A 189 28.41 9.86 -0.33
C ALA A 189 28.36 11.36 0.02
N ASP A 190 27.52 12.14 -0.66
CA ASP A 190 27.28 13.56 -0.36
C ASP A 190 26.65 13.79 1.03
N LEU A 191 25.90 12.81 1.54
CA LEU A 191 25.37 12.79 2.92
C LEU A 191 26.42 12.37 3.97
N GLY A 192 27.61 11.95 3.53
CA GLY A 192 28.67 11.46 4.39
C GLY A 192 28.46 10.02 4.88
N ILE A 193 27.70 9.21 4.14
CA ILE A 193 27.59 7.77 4.41
C ILE A 193 28.91 7.13 3.97
N GLU A 194 29.61 6.52 4.93
CA GLU A 194 30.88 5.84 4.73
C GLU A 194 30.67 4.31 4.64
N GLY A 195 31.74 3.52 4.78
CA GLY A 195 31.65 2.06 4.83
C GLY A 195 31.48 1.43 3.45
N GLU A 196 30.62 0.42 3.38
CA GLU A 196 30.36 -0.38 2.17
C GLU A 196 29.15 0.14 1.38
N TYR A 197 28.64 1.33 1.71
CA TYR A 197 27.44 1.91 1.11
C TYR A 197 27.50 1.97 -0.42
N GLU A 198 28.55 2.56 -0.99
CA GLU A 198 28.69 2.75 -2.45
C GLU A 198 28.68 1.40 -3.18
N GLU A 199 29.47 0.44 -2.71
CA GLU A 199 29.51 -0.93 -3.25
C GLU A 199 28.15 -1.64 -3.10
N CYS A 200 27.50 -1.50 -1.93
CA CYS A 200 26.18 -2.08 -1.67
C CYS A 200 25.11 -1.56 -2.66
N VAL A 201 25.14 -0.25 -2.95
CA VAL A 201 24.22 0.38 -3.91
C VAL A 201 24.52 -0.10 -5.33
N ASP A 202 25.78 -0.05 -5.76
CA ASP A 202 26.19 -0.41 -7.12
C ASP A 202 25.93 -1.90 -7.44
N ASP A 203 26.13 -2.78 -6.47
CA ASP A 203 25.83 -4.22 -6.61
C ASP A 203 24.33 -4.53 -6.55
N GLY A 204 23.50 -3.56 -6.15
CA GLY A 204 22.08 -3.77 -5.96
C GLY A 204 21.77 -4.81 -4.89
N THR A 205 22.58 -4.87 -3.83
CA THR A 205 22.61 -5.94 -2.81
C THR A 205 21.23 -6.34 -2.27
N TYR A 206 20.34 -5.35 -2.09
CA TYR A 206 18.99 -5.51 -1.53
C TYR A 206 17.88 -5.29 -2.57
N SER A 207 18.18 -5.38 -3.87
CA SER A 207 17.19 -5.14 -4.95
C SER A 207 16.03 -6.15 -4.94
N ASP A 208 16.32 -7.41 -4.62
CA ASP A 208 15.29 -8.45 -4.46
C ASP A 208 14.36 -8.13 -3.28
N TRP A 209 14.96 -7.76 -2.13
CA TRP A 209 14.20 -7.33 -0.96
C TRP A 209 13.32 -6.12 -1.29
N ALA A 210 13.90 -5.08 -1.88
CA ALA A 210 13.20 -3.85 -2.28
C ALA A 210 12.02 -4.13 -3.21
N THR A 211 12.17 -5.03 -4.17
CA THR A 211 11.09 -5.41 -5.08
C THR A 211 10.01 -6.23 -4.38
N SER A 212 10.38 -7.07 -3.41
CA SER A 212 9.45 -7.92 -2.64
C SER A 212 8.54 -7.14 -1.68
N MET A 213 8.95 -5.95 -1.23
CA MET A 213 8.20 -5.15 -0.25
C MET A 213 6.79 -4.78 -0.71
N THR A 214 6.59 -4.61 -2.02
CA THR A 214 5.27 -4.34 -2.60
C THR A 214 4.31 -5.53 -2.48
N ASP A 215 4.81 -6.77 -2.52
CA ASP A 215 3.98 -7.95 -2.29
C ASP A 215 3.64 -8.08 -0.79
N LYS A 216 4.60 -7.81 0.10
CA LYS A 216 4.36 -7.78 1.55
C LYS A 216 3.33 -6.72 1.94
N ALA A 217 3.37 -5.55 1.30
CA ALA A 217 2.36 -4.51 1.49
C ALA A 217 0.95 -5.00 1.14
N ARG A 218 0.80 -5.78 0.05
CA ARG A 218 -0.49 -6.36 -0.32
C ARG A 218 -0.95 -7.42 0.67
N GLU A 219 -0.03 -8.23 1.19
CA GLU A 219 -0.32 -9.22 2.23
C GLU A 219 -0.77 -8.56 3.54
N ALA A 220 -0.14 -7.44 3.91
CA ALA A 220 -0.51 -6.58 5.03
C ALA A 220 -1.82 -5.77 4.80
N GLY A 221 -2.41 -5.83 3.60
CA GLY A 221 -3.63 -5.07 3.27
C GLY A 221 -3.40 -3.57 3.03
N ILE A 222 -2.15 -3.16 2.77
CA ILE A 222 -1.78 -1.78 2.47
C ILE A 222 -2.12 -1.47 1.00
N GLU A 223 -3.08 -0.58 0.81
CA GLU A 223 -3.59 -0.20 -0.52
C GLU A 223 -2.99 1.10 -1.07
N GLY A 224 -2.21 1.84 -0.25
CA GLY A 224 -1.65 3.13 -0.66
C GLY A 224 -0.58 3.69 0.27
N THR A 225 0.06 4.76 -0.19
CA THR A 225 1.12 5.48 0.54
C THR A 225 0.81 6.97 0.63
N PRO A 226 1.17 7.65 1.73
CA PRO A 226 1.70 7.06 2.95
C PRO A 226 0.62 6.27 3.70
N THR A 227 1.01 5.19 4.36
CA THR A 227 0.22 4.59 5.46
C THR A 227 1.08 4.59 6.70
N VAL A 228 0.59 5.23 7.77
CA VAL A 228 1.27 5.33 9.06
C VAL A 228 0.42 4.58 10.08
N ILE A 229 1.04 3.65 10.79
CA ILE A 229 0.40 2.82 11.81
C ILE A 229 1.16 3.04 13.11
N ILE A 230 0.44 3.31 14.20
CA ILE A 230 1.01 3.55 15.52
C ILE A 230 0.44 2.45 16.43
N ASN A 231 1.29 1.57 16.94
CA ASN A 231 0.89 0.41 17.77
C ASN A 231 -0.27 -0.42 17.20
N GLY A 232 -0.32 -0.56 15.86
CA GLY A 232 -1.37 -1.30 15.16
C GLY A 232 -2.59 -0.48 14.72
N GLU A 233 -2.68 0.80 15.12
CA GLU A 233 -3.76 1.70 14.70
C GLU A 233 -3.34 2.60 13.54
N VAL A 234 -4.14 2.64 12.47
CA VAL A 234 -3.87 3.49 11.30
C VAL A 234 -4.12 4.96 11.62
N LEU A 235 -3.11 5.81 11.44
CA LEU A 235 -3.24 7.26 11.54
C LEU A 235 -3.97 7.83 10.32
N GLN A 236 -5.25 8.16 10.50
CA GLN A 236 -6.08 8.66 9.41
C GLN A 236 -5.71 10.09 8.97
N GLU A 237 -5.32 10.95 9.92
CA GLU A 237 -4.98 12.35 9.66
C GLU A 237 -3.47 12.56 9.47
N TRP A 238 -2.82 11.67 8.72
CA TRP A 238 -1.36 11.68 8.52
C TRP A 238 -0.81 13.00 7.96
N GLN A 239 -1.63 13.81 7.28
CA GLN A 239 -1.24 15.14 6.79
C GLN A 239 -0.98 16.15 7.91
N SER A 240 -1.46 15.89 9.12
CA SER A 240 -1.38 16.77 10.27
C SER A 240 -0.23 16.35 11.19
N PRO A 241 0.82 17.18 11.33
CA PRO A 241 1.90 16.91 12.28
C PRO A 241 1.39 16.85 13.73
N GLN A 242 0.37 17.64 14.06
CA GLN A 242 -0.26 17.63 15.38
C GLN A 242 -1.02 16.33 15.64
N ALA A 243 -1.68 15.76 14.62
CA ALA A 243 -2.37 14.48 14.78
C ALA A 243 -1.37 13.34 15.02
N LEU A 244 -0.23 13.33 14.31
CA LEU A 244 0.85 12.38 14.57
C LEU A 244 1.39 12.54 15.99
N GLN A 245 1.69 13.77 16.41
CA GLN A 245 2.20 14.06 17.75
C GLN A 245 1.25 13.55 18.84
N SER A 246 -0.02 13.94 18.77
CA SER A 246 -1.01 13.56 19.78
C SER A 246 -1.27 12.06 19.83
N ALA A 247 -1.20 11.36 18.69
CA ALA A 247 -1.34 9.91 18.66
C ALA A 247 -0.15 9.21 19.34
N ILE A 248 1.08 9.67 19.12
CA ILE A 248 2.26 9.13 19.81
C ILE A 248 2.20 9.42 21.32
N GLU A 249 1.89 10.66 21.70
CA GLU A 249 1.77 11.06 23.12
C GLU A 249 0.70 10.25 23.86
N ALA A 250 -0.43 9.95 23.20
CA ALA A 250 -1.48 9.11 23.79
C ALA A 250 -1.01 7.68 24.06
N GLU A 251 -0.21 7.08 23.18
CA GLU A 251 0.37 5.76 23.39
C GLU A 251 1.42 5.76 24.51
N LEU A 252 2.22 6.83 24.62
CA LEU A 252 3.18 7.00 25.72
C LEU A 252 2.48 7.11 27.08
N ASP A 253 1.40 7.89 27.17
CA ASP A 253 0.62 8.06 28.40
C ASP A 253 -0.18 6.79 28.76
N GLY A 254 -0.65 6.05 27.75
CA GLY A 254 -1.38 4.79 27.93
C GLY A 254 -0.48 3.60 28.30
N GLY A 255 0.81 3.67 27.96
CA GLY A 255 1.82 2.65 28.25
C GLY A 255 2.23 2.52 29.73
N ASP A 256 1.89 3.50 30.58
CA ASP A 256 2.15 3.46 32.03
C ASP A 256 1.04 2.71 32.83
N GLY A 257 -0.03 2.25 32.17
CA GLY A 257 -1.21 1.63 32.82
C GLY A 257 -1.06 0.15 33.24
N GLY A 258 0.16 -0.38 33.29
CA GLY A 258 0.45 -1.79 33.53
C GLY A 258 0.77 -2.19 34.97
N SER A 259 0.07 -1.64 35.99
CA SER A 259 -0.15 -2.23 37.35
C SER A 259 -0.63 -1.13 38.32
N GLY A 260 -1.94 -0.91 38.41
CA GLY A 260 -2.51 0.03 39.37
C GLY A 260 -3.96 -0.32 39.65
N ASP A 261 -4.21 -0.76 40.88
CA ASP A 261 -5.45 -1.31 41.39
C ASP A 261 -6.68 -0.43 41.13
N GLY A 262 -7.79 -1.09 40.75
CA GLY A 262 -9.11 -0.50 40.87
C GLY A 262 -9.47 -0.35 42.35
N GLU A 263 -9.20 0.83 42.90
CA GLU A 263 -9.73 1.28 44.19
C GLU A 263 -10.66 2.48 43.92
N GLU A 264 -11.97 2.20 43.85
CA GLU A 264 -13.00 3.23 43.98
C GLU A 264 -13.03 3.72 45.44
N ALA A 265 -12.57 4.95 45.67
CA ALA A 265 -13.00 5.81 46.76
C ALA A 265 -13.48 7.11 46.11
N GLY A 266 -14.73 7.57 46.26
CA GLY A 266 -15.48 7.72 47.50
C GLY A 266 -15.66 9.23 47.72
N ASP A 267 -16.69 9.83 47.13
CA ASP A 267 -17.05 11.24 47.34
C ASP A 267 -18.15 11.31 48.42
N GLU A 268 -17.72 11.65 49.65
CA GLU A 268 -18.59 12.07 50.74
C GLU A 268 -18.56 13.59 50.83
N GLY A 269 -19.68 14.23 50.47
CA GLY A 269 -19.93 15.64 50.73
C GLY A 269 -20.24 15.89 52.21
N ALA A 270 -19.52 16.83 52.82
CA ALA A 270 -19.87 17.43 54.09
C ALA A 270 -19.60 18.95 54.03
N GLU A 271 -20.70 19.70 54.03
CA GLU A 271 -20.76 21.15 54.23
C GLU A 271 -20.60 21.44 55.73
N ASP A 272 -19.67 22.33 56.12
CA ASP A 272 -19.63 22.94 57.46
C ASP A 272 -19.12 24.39 57.33
N ASP A 273 -20.06 25.34 57.40
CA ASP A 273 -19.81 26.77 57.36
C ASP A 273 -19.52 27.31 58.76
N GLY A 274 -18.28 27.78 58.94
CA GLY A 274 -17.97 29.14 59.39
C GLY A 274 -18.32 29.53 60.84
N ALA A 275 -17.31 29.41 61.72
CA ALA A 275 -17.30 29.97 63.06
C ALA A 275 -16.87 31.46 63.11
N ASP A 276 -17.53 32.16 64.04
CA ASP A 276 -17.31 33.46 64.69
C ASP A 276 -15.98 34.25 64.53
N GLU A 277 -16.16 35.54 64.23
CA GLU A 277 -15.30 36.70 64.54
C GLU A 277 -15.09 36.88 66.08
N PRO A 278 -13.99 37.51 66.59
CA PRO A 278 -13.75 38.95 66.40
C PRO A 278 -12.29 39.45 66.45
N GLY A 279 -12.05 40.68 65.98
CA GLY A 279 -10.78 41.41 66.17
C GLY A 279 -10.84 42.88 65.75
N ASN A 280 -10.61 43.76 66.72
CA ASN A 280 -10.72 45.22 66.73
C ASN A 280 -9.48 45.95 66.16
N GLU A 281 -9.57 47.29 66.06
CA GLU A 281 -8.49 48.32 65.90
C GLU A 281 -8.02 48.62 64.46
N GLU A 282 -7.75 49.85 63.99
CA GLU A 282 -7.82 51.23 64.48
C GLU A 282 -7.54 52.18 63.28
N ASP A 283 -8.07 53.41 63.34
CA ASP A 283 -7.52 54.71 62.88
C ASP A 283 -7.39 55.20 61.40
N GLY A 284 -7.81 56.47 61.23
CA GLY A 284 -7.26 57.47 60.29
C GLY A 284 -8.27 58.01 59.25
N ASP A 285 -9.09 59.03 59.51
CA ASP A 285 -8.87 60.50 59.57
C ASP A 285 -8.62 61.24 58.24
N ALA A 286 -9.35 62.36 58.10
CA ALA A 286 -9.27 63.50 57.17
C ALA A 286 -9.53 63.25 55.66
N GLY A 287 -10.38 63.99 54.94
CA GLY A 287 -10.90 65.34 55.12
C GLY A 287 -10.51 66.21 53.91
N ALA A 288 -11.36 67.20 53.57
CA ALA A 288 -11.22 68.29 52.58
C ALA A 288 -11.56 67.96 51.10
N ASP A 289 -12.22 68.81 50.30
CA ASP A 289 -12.95 70.08 50.50
C ASP A 289 -13.73 70.32 49.18
N ASP A 290 -14.96 70.83 49.28
CA ASP A 290 -15.82 71.29 48.16
C ASP A 290 -15.65 72.82 47.98
N ASP A 291 -15.45 73.25 46.73
CA ASP A 291 -15.74 74.60 46.21
C ASP A 291 -16.33 74.46 44.78
#